data_AF-A0A1C5U2E9-F1
#
_entry.id   AF-A0A1C5U2E9-F1
#
_cell.length_a   1.000
_cell.length_b   1.000
_cell.length_c   1.000
_cell.angle_alpha   90.00
_cell.angle_beta   90.00
_cell.angle_gamma   90.00
#
_symmetry.space_group_name_H-M   'P 1'
#
loop_
_entity.id
_entity.type
_entity.pdbx_description
1 polymer ?
#
loop_
_entity_poly.entity_id
_entity_poly.type
_entity_poly.pdbx_seq_one_letter_code
_entity_poly.pdbx_strand_id
1 'polypeptide(L)'
;MDTKKIGAFLKQCRKEKNLTQEQLAEKFGVSARTVSRWETGINMPDLSVLVQLAEYYDVEMRELLDGERSQTMNKDMKETLDKVAVYEEWVKQKALKAGNLAFASMFVIGVLAIIIQMLLMVDTRLVLGEIVTVLVGGILYVAIMVYNGIWDKCLPKSAAIWRNFLTSVICAGIFTVIYGICLFRMGATETQITRLALGFLIGITIVSFIILRTLAFINRKRNQNSPNVQERKETSQSKTEWTKIYNAQNIVETEQLVEMLKQSGIEAFSQEAGANVAMHGAPGFGIYGVDIFVKTDDAKKAVQLIKEINNQENEEIF
;
A
#
# COMPACT_ATOMS: atom_id res chain seq x y z
N MET A 1 -38.74 16.96 6.55
CA MET A 1 -37.94 17.13 7.78
C MET A 1 -38.60 16.33 8.87
N ASP A 2 -37.92 15.30 9.37
CA ASP A 2 -38.39 14.51 10.50
C ASP A 2 -37.77 15.08 11.78
N THR A 3 -38.58 15.77 12.59
CA THR A 3 -38.10 16.41 13.82
C THR A 3 -37.63 15.42 14.87
N LYS A 4 -38.11 14.17 14.85
CA LYS A 4 -37.62 13.12 15.75
C LYS A 4 -36.23 12.66 15.32
N LYS A 5 -36.00 12.50 14.02
CA LYS A 5 -34.69 12.13 13.47
C LYS A 5 -33.64 13.19 13.79
N ILE A 6 -33.96 14.47 13.58
CA ILE A 6 -33.11 15.61 13.94
C ILE A 6 -32.82 15.61 15.45
N GLY A 7 -33.84 15.44 16.29
CA GLY A 7 -33.67 15.39 17.74
C GLY A 7 -32.75 14.25 18.21
N ALA A 8 -32.93 13.05 17.64
CA ALA A 8 -32.07 11.90 17.92
C ALA A 8 -30.61 12.18 17.52
N PHE A 9 -30.40 12.82 16.37
CA PHE A 9 -29.07 13.21 15.90
C PHE A 9 -28.40 14.26 16.80
N LEU A 10 -29.16 15.27 17.27
CA LEU A 10 -28.66 16.24 18.25
C LEU A 10 -28.24 15.57 19.56
N LYS A 11 -29.03 14.59 20.02
CA LYS A 11 -28.71 13.79 21.20
C LYS A 11 -27.45 12.96 21.01
N GLN A 12 -27.26 12.39 19.82
CA GLN A 12 -26.04 11.68 19.45
C GLN A 12 -24.83 12.61 19.49
N CYS A 13 -24.89 13.77 18.81
CA CYS A 13 -23.81 14.75 18.79
C CYS A 13 -23.42 15.23 20.20
N ARG A 14 -24.41 15.44 21.09
CA ARG A 14 -24.14 15.78 22.50
C ARG A 14 -23.38 14.67 23.22
N LYS A 15 -23.80 13.42 23.04
CA LYS A 15 -23.16 12.25 23.66
C LYS A 15 -21.74 12.00 23.13
N GLU A 16 -21.49 12.22 21.84
CA GLU A 16 -20.15 12.13 21.25
C GLU A 16 -19.16 13.12 21.90
N LYS A 17 -19.65 14.27 22.37
CA LYS A 17 -18.87 15.24 23.16
C LYS A 17 -18.85 14.98 24.66
N ASN A 18 -19.44 13.87 25.13
CA ASN A 18 -19.54 13.49 26.55
C ASN A 18 -20.21 14.56 27.45
N LEU A 19 -21.22 15.26 26.94
CA LEU A 19 -21.92 16.32 27.67
C LEU A 19 -23.25 15.83 28.24
N THR A 20 -23.67 16.34 29.40
CA THR A 20 -25.05 16.21 29.90
C THR A 20 -25.99 17.23 29.24
N GLN A 21 -27.31 17.05 29.38
CA GLN A 21 -28.28 18.03 28.84
C GLN A 21 -28.14 19.39 29.53
N GLU A 22 -27.79 19.40 30.82
CA GLU A 22 -27.54 20.59 31.62
C GLU A 22 -26.32 21.36 31.13
N GLN A 23 -25.21 20.65 30.85
CA GLN A 23 -23.98 21.26 30.34
C GLN A 23 -24.19 21.84 28.93
N LEU A 24 -24.96 21.16 28.09
CA LEU A 24 -25.32 21.70 26.79
C LEU A 24 -26.22 22.94 26.95
N ALA A 25 -27.20 22.88 27.85
CA ALA A 25 -28.13 23.97 28.09
C ALA A 25 -27.41 25.25 28.57
N GLU A 26 -26.45 25.12 29.47
CA GLU A 26 -25.60 26.22 29.94
C GLU A 26 -24.83 26.86 28.78
N LYS A 27 -24.29 26.05 27.87
CA LYS A 27 -23.50 26.51 26.73
C LYS A 27 -24.28 27.33 25.71
N PHE A 28 -25.58 27.04 25.57
CA PHE A 28 -26.47 27.70 24.61
C PHE A 28 -27.45 28.68 25.30
N GLY A 29 -27.28 28.94 26.60
CA GLY A 29 -28.11 29.89 27.34
C GLY A 29 -29.59 29.50 27.44
N VAL A 30 -29.90 28.19 27.44
CA VAL A 30 -31.26 27.66 27.51
C VAL A 30 -31.45 26.77 28.75
N SER A 31 -32.68 26.29 28.99
CA SER A 31 -32.93 25.33 30.07
C SER A 31 -32.65 23.89 29.62
N ALA A 32 -32.24 23.00 30.53
CA ALA A 32 -32.08 21.57 30.26
C ALA A 32 -33.38 20.94 29.70
N ARG A 33 -34.54 21.43 30.15
CA ARG A 33 -35.84 21.03 29.60
C ARG A 33 -35.99 21.40 28.12
N THR A 34 -35.44 22.54 27.70
CA THR A 34 -35.44 22.97 26.30
C THR A 34 -34.61 22.01 25.45
N VAL A 35 -33.39 21.68 25.91
CA VAL A 35 -32.52 20.69 25.25
C VAL A 35 -33.20 19.33 25.13
N SER A 36 -33.82 18.85 26.22
CA SER A 36 -34.57 17.59 26.20
C SER A 36 -35.71 17.59 25.17
N ARG A 37 -36.42 18.71 25.01
CA ARG A 37 -37.48 18.86 23.98
C ARG A 37 -36.93 18.89 22.56
N TRP A 38 -35.73 19.44 22.36
CA TRP A 38 -35.04 19.35 21.08
C TRP A 38 -34.66 17.91 20.75
N GLU A 39 -34.06 17.20 21.71
CA GLU A 39 -33.58 15.82 21.55
C GLU A 39 -34.71 14.80 21.34
N THR A 40 -35.91 15.11 21.82
CA THR A 40 -37.10 14.26 21.67
C THR A 40 -37.95 14.62 20.45
N GLY A 41 -37.56 15.66 19.70
CA GLY A 41 -38.31 16.15 18.54
C GLY A 41 -39.63 16.83 18.88
N ILE A 42 -39.88 17.12 20.16
CA ILE A 42 -41.09 17.82 20.65
C ILE A 42 -41.07 19.30 20.24
N ASN A 43 -39.89 19.91 20.18
CA ASN A 43 -39.68 21.26 19.69
C ASN A 43 -38.40 21.32 18.86
N MET A 44 -38.29 22.26 17.93
CA MET A 44 -37.08 22.50 17.17
C MET A 44 -36.32 23.70 17.75
N PRO A 45 -34.98 23.70 17.78
CA PRO A 45 -34.24 24.93 17.96
C PRO A 45 -34.57 25.91 16.82
N ASP A 46 -34.53 27.21 17.09
CA ASP A 46 -34.67 28.19 16.03
C ASP A 46 -33.46 28.16 15.08
N LEU A 47 -33.57 28.82 13.92
CA LEU A 47 -32.51 28.82 12.92
C LEU A 47 -31.17 29.34 13.49
N SER A 48 -31.20 30.33 14.37
CA SER A 48 -29.98 30.90 14.96
C SER A 48 -29.27 29.90 15.88
N VAL A 49 -30.03 29.13 16.67
CA VAL A 49 -29.50 28.07 17.52
C VAL A 49 -29.08 26.86 16.68
N LEU A 50 -29.78 26.54 15.60
CA LEU A 50 -29.38 25.48 14.67
C LEU A 50 -28.02 25.79 14.01
N VAL A 51 -27.77 27.03 13.60
CA VAL A 51 -26.46 27.47 13.08
C VAL A 51 -25.38 27.27 14.14
N GLN A 52 -25.62 27.72 15.38
CA GLN A 52 -24.66 27.58 16.48
C GLN A 52 -24.41 26.11 16.84
N LEU A 53 -25.44 25.25 16.78
CA LEU A 53 -25.30 23.82 17.02
C LEU A 53 -24.48 23.16 15.91
N ALA A 54 -24.71 23.52 14.65
CA ALA A 54 -23.95 23.01 13.51
C ALA A 54 -22.46 23.35 13.62
N GLU A 55 -22.15 24.61 13.90
CA GLU A 55 -20.78 25.07 14.15
C GLU A 55 -20.17 24.40 15.40
N TYR A 56 -20.95 24.29 16.48
CA TYR A 56 -20.46 23.68 17.71
C TYR A 56 -20.13 22.20 17.55
N TYR A 57 -20.92 21.45 16.78
CA TYR A 57 -20.72 20.01 16.58
C TYR A 57 -19.84 19.66 15.38
N ASP A 58 -19.37 20.65 14.62
CA ASP A 58 -18.62 20.46 13.38
C ASP A 58 -19.37 19.53 12.41
N VAL A 59 -20.61 19.92 12.12
CA VAL A 59 -21.54 19.24 11.19
C VAL A 59 -22.12 20.28 10.24
N GLU A 60 -22.39 19.87 9.00
CA GLU A 60 -23.07 20.75 8.05
C GLU A 60 -24.53 20.94 8.45
N MET A 61 -25.09 22.12 8.13
CA MET A 61 -26.51 22.39 8.36
C MET A 61 -27.41 21.34 7.70
N ARG A 62 -26.99 20.82 6.54
CA ARG A 62 -27.71 19.76 5.84
C ARG A 62 -27.75 18.45 6.64
N GLU A 63 -26.61 18.02 7.20
CA GLU A 63 -26.53 16.82 8.06
C GLU A 63 -27.42 16.94 9.29
N LEU A 64 -27.44 18.14 9.88
CA LEU A 64 -28.25 18.42 11.06
C LEU A 64 -29.75 18.39 10.75
N LEU A 65 -30.16 18.84 9.56
CA LEU A 65 -31.56 18.83 9.09
C LEU A 65 -32.02 17.47 8.54
N ASP A 66 -31.10 16.69 7.97
CA ASP A 66 -31.33 15.31 7.50
C ASP A 66 -31.28 14.31 8.67
N GLY A 67 -30.76 14.73 9.83
CA GLY A 67 -30.70 13.96 11.07
C GLY A 67 -29.71 12.80 11.01
N GLU A 68 -28.67 12.92 10.18
CA GLU A 68 -27.61 11.93 10.02
C GLU A 68 -26.36 12.58 9.42
N ARG A 69 -25.17 12.09 9.78
CA ARG A 69 -23.93 12.54 9.12
C ARG A 69 -23.93 12.07 7.66
N SER A 70 -23.49 12.95 6.77
CA SER A 70 -23.25 12.68 5.36
C SER A 70 -22.04 11.74 5.25
N GLN A 71 -22.31 10.43 5.16
CA GLN A 71 -21.31 9.39 4.87
C GLN A 71 -20.57 9.65 3.54
N THR A 72 -21.15 10.47 2.67
CA THR A 72 -20.66 10.79 1.32
C THR A 72 -19.36 11.60 1.32
N MET A 73 -19.18 12.56 2.23
CA MET A 73 -18.06 13.51 2.11
C MET A 73 -16.69 12.93 2.49
N ASN A 74 -16.65 11.96 3.41
CA ASN A 74 -15.40 11.30 3.81
C ASN A 74 -15.00 10.18 2.83
N LYS A 75 -15.99 9.47 2.26
CA LYS A 75 -15.75 8.36 1.31
C LYS A 75 -15.26 8.86 -0.05
N ASP A 76 -15.88 9.92 -0.59
CA ASP A 76 -15.54 10.43 -1.93
C ASP A 76 -14.17 11.14 -1.93
N MET A 77 -13.84 11.86 -0.85
CA MET A 77 -12.52 12.47 -0.67
C MET A 77 -11.42 11.40 -0.54
N LYS A 78 -11.68 10.33 0.22
CA LYS A 78 -10.73 9.23 0.37
C LYS A 78 -10.54 8.46 -0.93
N GLU A 79 -11.64 8.19 -1.66
CA GLU A 79 -11.59 7.52 -2.96
C GLU A 79 -10.86 8.36 -4.03
N THR A 80 -11.06 9.68 -4.03
CA THR A 80 -10.32 10.58 -4.93
C THR A 80 -8.84 10.67 -4.58
N LEU A 81 -8.48 10.78 -3.30
CA LEU A 81 -7.09 10.76 -2.84
C LEU A 81 -6.40 9.43 -3.20
N ASP A 82 -7.06 8.30 -3.00
CA ASP A 82 -6.54 6.98 -3.38
C ASP A 82 -6.33 6.87 -4.90
N LYS A 83 -7.29 7.34 -5.71
CA LYS A 83 -7.17 7.35 -7.17
C LYS A 83 -6.01 8.25 -7.65
N VAL A 84 -5.84 9.42 -7.04
CA VAL A 84 -4.74 10.34 -7.37
C VAL A 84 -3.39 9.73 -6.98
N ALA A 85 -3.28 9.15 -5.79
CA ALA A 85 -2.05 8.49 -5.33
C ALA A 85 -1.65 7.32 -6.25
N VAL A 86 -2.62 6.48 -6.62
CA VAL A 86 -2.40 5.36 -7.56
C VAL A 86 -2.00 5.87 -8.95
N TYR A 87 -2.63 6.94 -9.44
CA TYR A 87 -2.30 7.53 -10.73
C TYR A 87 -0.87 8.12 -10.74
N GLU A 88 -0.48 8.85 -9.70
CA GLU A 88 0.88 9.37 -9.57
C GLU A 88 1.94 8.27 -9.56
N GLU A 89 1.70 7.19 -8.81
CA GLU A 89 2.59 6.02 -8.80
C GLU A 89 2.67 5.36 -10.18
N TRP A 90 1.54 5.21 -10.87
CA TRP A 90 1.48 4.62 -12.21
C TRP A 90 2.25 5.45 -13.25
N VAL A 91 2.07 6.78 -13.23
CA VAL A 91 2.79 7.70 -14.13
C VAL A 91 4.30 7.66 -13.85
N LYS A 92 4.72 7.71 -12.58
CA LYS A 92 6.13 7.59 -12.18
C LYS A 92 6.73 6.27 -12.67
N GLN A 93 6.02 5.15 -12.50
CA GLN A 93 6.49 3.86 -12.99
C GLN A 93 6.59 3.78 -14.51
N LYS A 94 5.63 4.36 -15.24
CA LYS A 94 5.64 4.36 -16.71
C LYS A 94 6.79 5.20 -17.28
N ALA A 95 7.01 6.40 -16.73
CA ALA A 95 8.13 7.26 -17.09
C ALA A 95 9.49 6.59 -16.82
N LEU A 96 9.64 5.94 -15.66
CA LEU A 96 10.86 5.20 -15.32
C LEU A 96 11.13 4.01 -16.25
N LYS A 97 10.09 3.26 -16.64
CA LYS A 97 10.24 2.15 -17.61
C LYS A 97 10.64 2.65 -18.99
N ALA A 98 10.03 3.73 -19.48
CA ALA A 98 10.37 4.35 -20.75
C ALA A 98 11.80 4.92 -20.74
N GLY A 99 12.18 5.62 -19.68
CA GLY A 99 13.55 6.11 -19.49
C GLY A 99 14.57 4.98 -19.47
N ASN A 100 14.31 3.89 -18.75
CA ASN A 100 15.20 2.73 -18.71
C ASN A 100 15.42 2.09 -20.08
N LEU A 101 14.38 2.00 -20.90
CA LEU A 101 14.47 1.49 -22.26
C LEU A 101 15.31 2.43 -23.14
N ALA A 102 15.13 3.74 -23.02
CA ALA A 102 15.89 4.74 -23.76
C ALA A 102 17.39 4.76 -23.38
N PHE A 103 17.71 4.64 -22.09
CA PHE A 103 19.11 4.54 -21.65
C PHE A 103 19.76 3.23 -22.11
N ALA A 104 19.02 2.11 -22.07
CA ALA A 104 19.54 0.84 -22.56
C ALA A 104 19.79 0.89 -24.09
N SER A 105 18.89 1.48 -24.88
CA SER A 105 19.10 1.63 -26.32
C SER A 105 20.25 2.57 -26.65
N MET A 106 20.39 3.69 -25.93
CA MET A 106 21.52 4.62 -26.08
C MET A 106 22.87 3.91 -25.81
N PHE A 107 22.94 3.10 -24.76
CA PHE A 107 24.15 2.34 -24.43
C PHE A 107 24.53 1.34 -25.53
N VAL A 108 23.55 0.59 -26.06
CA VAL A 108 23.77 -0.36 -27.16
C VAL A 108 24.25 0.36 -28.42
N ILE A 109 23.64 1.50 -28.76
CA ILE A 109 24.06 2.31 -29.91
C ILE A 109 25.51 2.81 -29.73
N GLY A 110 25.86 3.29 -28.53
CA GLY A 110 27.23 3.74 -28.22
C GLY A 110 28.27 2.62 -28.34
N VAL A 111 27.95 1.43 -27.84
CA VAL A 111 28.80 0.24 -28.00
C VAL A 111 28.99 -0.13 -29.47
N LEU A 112 27.91 -0.13 -30.26
CA LEU A 112 27.97 -0.44 -31.69
C LEU A 112 28.80 0.60 -32.45
N ALA A 113 28.66 1.89 -32.11
CA ALA A 113 29.47 2.96 -32.69
C ALA A 113 30.96 2.74 -32.43
N ILE A 114 31.35 2.40 -31.19
CA ILE A 114 32.74 2.07 -30.83
C ILE A 114 33.27 0.89 -31.65
N ILE A 115 32.47 -0.17 -31.81
CA ILE A 115 32.85 -1.34 -32.61
C ILE A 115 33.08 -0.95 -34.07
N ILE A 116 32.19 -0.14 -34.65
CA ILE A 116 32.29 0.36 -36.03
C ILE A 116 33.51 1.28 -36.19
N GLN A 117 33.75 2.20 -35.25
CA GLN A 117 34.91 3.10 -35.27
C GLN A 117 36.22 2.32 -35.15
N MET A 118 36.29 1.29 -34.31
CA MET A 118 37.45 0.40 -34.21
C MET A 118 37.70 -0.41 -35.50
N LEU A 119 36.63 -0.74 -36.24
CA LEU A 119 36.74 -1.43 -37.51
C LEU A 119 37.19 -0.49 -38.65
N LEU A 120 36.73 0.76 -38.66
CA LEU A 120 36.96 1.72 -39.75
C LEU A 120 38.18 2.63 -39.56
N MET A 121 38.52 3.02 -38.32
CA MET A 121 39.59 3.98 -38.03
C MET A 121 40.78 3.34 -37.32
N VAL A 122 41.96 3.94 -37.49
CA VAL A 122 43.25 3.44 -36.98
C VAL A 122 43.69 4.16 -35.69
N ASP A 123 43.17 5.35 -35.42
CA ASP A 123 43.58 6.17 -34.26
C ASP A 123 42.93 5.68 -32.95
N THR A 124 43.71 4.91 -32.18
CA THR A 124 43.31 4.34 -30.89
C THR A 124 43.04 5.37 -29.79
N ARG A 125 43.58 6.60 -29.93
CA ARG A 125 43.40 7.68 -28.95
C ARG A 125 41.98 8.23 -28.89
N LEU A 126 41.31 8.32 -30.04
CA LEU A 126 39.93 8.83 -30.10
C LEU A 126 38.97 7.86 -29.40
N VAL A 127 39.15 6.57 -29.67
CA VAL A 127 38.31 5.52 -29.10
C VAL A 127 38.48 5.38 -27.58
N LEU A 128 39.65 5.72 -27.05
CA LEU A 128 39.89 5.69 -25.61
C LEU A 128 38.96 6.67 -24.86
N GLY A 129 38.69 7.85 -25.43
CA GLY A 129 37.75 8.81 -24.85
C GLY A 129 36.32 8.29 -24.81
N GLU A 130 35.88 7.60 -25.86
CA GLU A 130 34.53 7.02 -25.99
C GLU A 130 34.31 5.83 -25.06
N ILE A 131 35.35 5.00 -24.87
CA ILE A 131 35.30 3.90 -23.89
C ILE A 131 35.08 4.45 -22.48
N VAL A 132 35.77 5.54 -22.12
CA VAL A 132 35.61 6.18 -20.80
C VAL A 132 34.22 6.78 -20.63
N THR A 133 33.68 7.47 -21.65
CA THR A 133 32.34 8.07 -21.56
C THR A 133 31.25 7.00 -21.44
N VAL A 134 31.35 5.90 -22.20
CA VAL A 134 30.41 4.77 -22.11
C VAL A 134 30.50 4.06 -20.75
N LEU A 135 31.71 3.87 -20.19
CA LEU A 135 31.88 3.31 -18.85
C LEU A 135 31.26 4.17 -17.77
N VAL A 136 31.54 5.48 -17.76
CA VAL A 136 30.98 6.42 -16.79
C VAL A 136 29.46 6.49 -16.91
N GLY A 137 28.94 6.55 -18.14
CA GLY A 137 27.50 6.54 -18.40
C GLY A 137 26.82 5.25 -17.93
N GLY A 138 27.45 4.09 -18.16
CA GLY A 138 26.97 2.79 -17.69
C GLY A 138 26.90 2.69 -16.16
N ILE A 139 27.93 3.19 -15.46
CA ILE A 139 27.95 3.24 -13.98
C ILE A 139 26.84 4.14 -13.46
N LEU A 140 26.69 5.34 -14.04
CA LEU A 140 25.64 6.29 -13.67
C LEU A 140 24.24 5.70 -13.89
N TYR A 141 24.02 5.01 -15.01
CA TYR A 141 22.76 4.33 -15.30
C TYR A 141 22.40 3.29 -14.24
N VAL A 142 23.35 2.41 -13.90
CA VAL A 142 23.15 1.39 -12.86
C VAL A 142 22.88 2.03 -11.50
N ALA A 143 23.60 3.11 -11.15
CA ALA A 143 23.38 3.85 -9.92
C ALA A 143 21.97 4.45 -9.84
N ILE A 144 21.47 5.06 -10.92
CA ILE A 144 20.10 5.60 -11.01
C ILE A 144 19.06 4.47 -10.89
N MET A 145 19.29 3.32 -11.53
CA MET A 145 18.44 2.13 -11.46
C MET A 145 18.30 1.60 -10.02
N VAL A 146 19.40 1.55 -9.28
CA VAL A 146 19.44 1.15 -7.88
C VAL A 146 18.84 2.23 -6.99
N TYR A 147 19.10 3.51 -7.26
CA TYR A 147 18.55 4.63 -6.51
C TYR A 147 17.02 4.72 -6.63
N ASN A 148 16.44 4.38 -7.78
CA ASN A 148 14.99 4.31 -7.96
C ASN A 148 14.40 2.96 -7.48
N GLY A 149 15.25 2.05 -7.03
CA GLY A 149 14.90 0.73 -6.52
C GLY A 149 14.32 -0.20 -7.59
N ILE A 150 14.41 0.12 -8.87
CA ILE A 150 13.82 -0.66 -9.98
C ILE A 150 14.61 -1.97 -10.18
N TRP A 151 15.87 -1.98 -9.77
CA TRP A 151 16.76 -3.11 -9.82
C TRP A 151 16.19 -4.33 -9.06
N ASP A 152 15.62 -5.33 -9.73
CA ASP A 152 14.97 -6.53 -9.14
C ASP A 152 13.53 -6.38 -8.57
N LYS A 153 12.86 -5.23 -8.69
CA LYS A 153 11.53 -5.02 -8.06
C LYS A 153 10.43 -5.99 -8.52
N CYS A 154 10.55 -6.59 -9.70
CA CYS A 154 9.49 -7.42 -10.31
C CYS A 154 9.86 -8.89 -10.56
N LEU A 155 10.99 -9.39 -10.04
CA LEU A 155 11.44 -10.75 -10.35
C LEU A 155 11.54 -11.65 -9.10
N PRO A 156 11.06 -12.90 -9.17
CA PRO A 156 11.33 -13.90 -8.14
C PRO A 156 12.84 -14.11 -7.97
N LYS A 157 13.27 -14.53 -6.76
CA LYS A 157 14.70 -14.60 -6.40
C LYS A 157 15.56 -15.37 -7.40
N SER A 158 15.03 -16.44 -7.98
CA SER A 158 15.67 -17.28 -8.99
C SER A 158 15.82 -16.57 -10.35
N ALA A 159 14.76 -15.92 -10.83
CA ALA A 159 14.77 -15.16 -12.09
C ALA A 159 15.72 -13.96 -12.02
N ALA A 160 15.82 -13.29 -10.87
CA ALA A 160 16.80 -12.22 -10.65
C ALA A 160 18.26 -12.70 -10.78
N ILE A 161 18.57 -13.88 -10.23
CA ILE A 161 19.91 -14.48 -10.35
C ILE A 161 20.23 -14.77 -11.82
N TRP A 162 19.29 -15.42 -12.52
CA TRP A 162 19.44 -15.75 -13.93
C TRP A 162 19.59 -14.53 -14.82
N ARG A 163 18.79 -13.49 -14.60
CA ARG A 163 18.90 -12.23 -15.35
C ARG A 163 20.26 -11.58 -15.11
N ASN A 164 20.75 -11.52 -13.87
CA ASN A 164 22.04 -10.90 -13.57
C ASN A 164 23.20 -11.71 -14.17
N PHE A 165 23.11 -13.05 -14.16
CA PHE A 165 24.06 -13.91 -14.85
C PHE A 165 24.06 -13.66 -16.36
N LEU A 166 22.90 -13.69 -17.02
CA LEU A 166 22.78 -13.44 -18.46
C LEU A 166 23.27 -12.05 -18.85
N THR A 167 22.93 -11.02 -18.06
CA THR A 167 23.39 -9.64 -18.26
C THR A 167 24.92 -9.55 -18.16
N SER A 168 25.51 -10.26 -17.19
CA SER A 168 26.97 -10.35 -17.03
C SER A 168 27.66 -10.97 -18.25
N VAL A 169 27.12 -12.08 -18.75
CA VAL A 169 27.66 -12.80 -19.92
C VAL A 169 27.58 -11.95 -21.18
N ILE A 170 26.44 -11.27 -21.41
CA ILE A 170 26.26 -10.39 -22.57
C ILE A 170 27.25 -9.22 -22.53
N CYS A 171 27.38 -8.55 -21.38
CA CYS A 171 28.34 -7.45 -21.23
C CYS A 171 29.78 -7.92 -21.45
N ALA A 172 30.17 -9.04 -20.85
CA ALA A 172 31.50 -9.59 -21.01
C ALA A 172 31.79 -9.97 -22.47
N GLY A 173 30.82 -10.55 -23.18
CA GLY A 173 30.93 -10.87 -24.60
C GLY A 173 31.22 -9.62 -25.44
N ILE A 174 30.46 -8.55 -25.23
CA ILE A 174 30.65 -7.27 -25.91
C ILE A 174 32.07 -6.71 -25.68
N PHE A 175 32.49 -6.61 -24.42
CA PHE A 175 33.83 -6.09 -24.10
C PHE A 175 34.95 -7.00 -24.61
N THR A 176 34.74 -8.31 -24.64
CA THR A 176 35.72 -9.27 -25.18
C THR A 176 35.90 -9.10 -26.68
N VAL A 177 34.81 -8.84 -27.43
CA VAL A 177 34.88 -8.55 -28.87
C VAL A 177 35.70 -7.27 -29.12
N ILE A 178 35.41 -6.20 -28.37
CA ILE A 178 36.16 -4.94 -28.47
C ILE A 178 37.65 -5.16 -28.15
N TYR A 179 37.95 -5.91 -27.09
CA TYR A 179 39.31 -6.23 -26.69
C TYR A 179 40.06 -7.07 -27.75
N GLY A 180 39.38 -8.08 -28.34
CA GLY A 180 39.94 -8.89 -29.41
C GLY A 180 40.29 -8.07 -30.67
N ILE A 181 39.42 -7.13 -31.05
CA ILE A 181 39.68 -6.20 -32.16
C ILE A 181 40.91 -5.32 -31.85
N CYS A 182 41.05 -4.85 -30.60
CA CYS A 182 42.23 -4.07 -30.18
C CYS A 182 43.53 -4.89 -30.32
N LEU A 183 43.53 -6.14 -29.84
CA LEU A 183 44.71 -7.01 -29.92
C LEU A 183 45.10 -7.33 -31.37
N PHE A 184 44.09 -7.56 -32.23
CA PHE A 184 44.32 -7.77 -33.66
C PHE A 184 44.97 -6.55 -34.32
N ARG A 185 44.48 -5.34 -34.02
CA ARG A 185 45.06 -4.09 -34.52
C ARG A 185 46.48 -3.81 -34.02
N MET A 186 46.82 -4.29 -32.82
CA MET A 186 48.18 -4.20 -32.27
C MET A 186 49.16 -5.22 -32.88
N GLY A 187 48.70 -6.06 -33.82
CA GLY A 187 49.54 -7.05 -34.51
C GLY A 187 49.77 -8.33 -33.72
N ALA A 188 48.93 -8.63 -32.73
CA ALA A 188 49.00 -9.89 -31.99
C ALA A 188 48.67 -11.09 -32.90
N THR A 189 49.29 -12.24 -32.64
CA THR A 189 49.01 -13.47 -33.38
C THR A 189 47.64 -14.06 -33.02
N GLU A 190 47.02 -14.82 -33.91
CA GLU A 190 45.69 -15.42 -33.68
C GLU A 190 45.62 -16.27 -32.40
N THR A 191 46.70 -16.98 -32.07
CA THR A 191 46.80 -17.79 -30.85
C THR A 191 46.94 -16.95 -29.57
N GLN A 192 47.57 -15.79 -29.66
CA GLN A 192 47.65 -14.83 -28.54
C GLN A 192 46.30 -14.14 -28.33
N ILE A 193 45.64 -13.71 -29.40
CA ILE A 193 44.33 -13.04 -29.34
C ILE A 193 43.31 -13.96 -28.67
N THR A 194 43.19 -15.21 -29.14
CA THR A 194 42.24 -16.19 -28.59
C THR A 194 42.49 -16.49 -27.12
N ARG A 195 43.75 -16.73 -26.73
CA ARG A 195 44.12 -17.00 -25.32
C ARG A 195 43.79 -15.82 -24.40
N LEU A 196 44.17 -14.60 -24.81
CA LEU A 196 44.02 -13.41 -23.98
C LEU A 196 42.54 -12.98 -23.90
N ALA A 197 41.80 -13.10 -25.01
CA ALA A 197 40.36 -12.84 -25.05
C ALA A 197 39.56 -13.82 -24.19
N LEU A 198 39.88 -15.11 -24.19
CA LEU A 198 39.23 -16.10 -23.33
C LEU A 198 39.47 -15.81 -21.84
N GLY A 199 40.71 -15.49 -21.46
CA GLY A 199 41.03 -15.10 -20.08
C GLY A 199 40.29 -13.84 -19.65
N PHE A 200 40.21 -12.84 -20.53
CA PHE A 200 39.48 -11.60 -20.28
C PHE A 200 37.98 -11.80 -20.14
N LEU A 201 37.36 -12.65 -20.98
CA LEU A 201 35.95 -13.00 -20.90
C LEU A 201 35.60 -13.65 -19.55
N ILE A 202 36.38 -14.65 -19.13
CA ILE A 202 36.18 -15.33 -17.85
C ILE A 202 36.38 -14.36 -16.68
N GLY A 203 37.44 -13.54 -16.71
CA GLY A 203 37.70 -12.56 -15.67
C GLY A 203 36.57 -11.54 -15.51
N ILE A 204 36.12 -10.94 -16.62
CA ILE A 204 35.05 -9.94 -16.59
C ILE A 204 33.73 -10.56 -16.14
N THR A 205 33.32 -11.71 -16.69
CA THR A 205 32.05 -12.35 -16.29
C THR A 205 31.95 -12.60 -14.79
N ILE A 206 33.04 -13.00 -14.14
CA ILE A 206 33.11 -13.20 -12.69
C ILE A 206 32.96 -11.86 -11.95
N VAL A 207 33.75 -10.86 -12.33
CA VAL A 207 33.74 -9.53 -11.68
C VAL A 207 32.38 -8.87 -11.84
N SER A 208 31.81 -8.83 -13.05
CA SER A 208 30.49 -8.24 -13.29
C SER A 208 29.39 -9.00 -12.57
N PHE A 209 29.46 -10.32 -12.48
CA PHE A 209 28.48 -11.09 -11.72
C PHE A 209 28.50 -10.75 -10.21
N ILE A 210 29.70 -10.64 -9.62
CA ILE A 210 29.87 -10.25 -8.20
C ILE A 210 29.32 -8.84 -7.96
N ILE A 211 29.61 -7.89 -8.84
CA ILE A 211 29.12 -6.50 -8.74
C ILE A 211 27.59 -6.48 -8.80
N LEU A 212 26.98 -7.11 -9.83
CA LEU A 212 25.53 -7.16 -9.99
C LEU A 212 24.85 -7.84 -8.79
N ARG A 213 25.50 -8.86 -8.21
CA ARG A 213 24.98 -9.56 -7.03
C ARG A 213 25.03 -8.69 -5.78
N THR A 214 26.11 -7.94 -5.60
CA THR A 214 26.27 -6.99 -4.49
C THR A 214 25.24 -5.87 -4.58
N LEU A 215 25.02 -5.32 -5.78
CA LEU A 215 23.98 -4.31 -6.04
C LEU A 215 22.57 -4.85 -5.77
N ALA A 216 22.28 -6.08 -6.21
CA ALA A 216 21.00 -6.75 -5.91
C ALA A 216 20.78 -6.93 -4.40
N PHE A 217 21.84 -7.26 -3.66
CA PHE A 217 21.79 -7.38 -2.20
C PHE A 217 21.52 -6.03 -1.52
N ILE A 218 22.25 -4.98 -1.91
CA ILE A 218 22.06 -3.61 -1.41
C ILE A 218 20.64 -3.14 -1.69
N ASN A 219 20.12 -3.35 -2.91
CA ASN A 219 18.79 -2.90 -3.24
C ASN A 219 17.70 -3.66 -2.45
N ARG A 220 17.85 -4.96 -2.24
CA ARG A 220 16.93 -5.73 -1.38
C ARG A 220 16.94 -5.25 0.06
N LYS A 221 18.12 -4.98 0.62
CA LYS A 221 18.26 -4.43 1.98
C LYS A 221 17.60 -3.06 2.10
N ARG A 222 17.80 -2.17 1.11
CA ARG A 222 17.16 -0.85 1.08
C ARG A 222 15.63 -0.93 0.96
N ASN A 223 15.12 -1.83 0.12
CA ASN A 223 13.69 -2.01 -0.05
C ASN A 223 13.02 -2.61 1.21
N GLN A 224 13.73 -3.44 1.98
CA GLN A 224 13.26 -3.93 3.27
C GLN A 224 13.21 -2.84 4.36
N ASN A 225 14.05 -1.81 4.26
CA ASN A 225 14.13 -0.69 5.19
C ASN A 225 13.33 0.55 4.74
N SER A 226 12.53 0.43 3.67
CA SER A 226 11.69 1.54 3.18
C SER A 226 10.52 1.79 4.14
N PRO A 227 10.17 3.05 4.48
CA PRO A 227 9.07 3.38 5.39
C PRO A 227 7.76 2.66 5.01
N ASN A 228 7.40 2.64 3.71
CA ASN A 228 6.20 1.92 3.22
C ASN A 228 6.23 0.39 3.45
N VAL A 229 7.41 -0.22 3.55
CA VAL A 229 7.56 -1.67 3.82
C VAL A 229 7.60 -1.94 5.31
N GLN A 230 8.08 -0.98 6.11
CA GLN A 230 8.00 -1.02 7.57
C GLN A 230 6.55 -0.83 8.04
N GLU A 231 5.82 0.14 7.48
CA GLU A 231 4.37 0.32 7.69
C GLU A 231 3.59 -0.92 7.26
N ARG A 232 3.92 -1.51 6.09
CA ARG A 232 3.31 -2.75 5.60
C ARG A 232 3.69 -3.97 6.46
N LYS A 233 4.88 -4.00 7.07
CA LYS A 233 5.30 -5.06 8.01
C LYS A 233 4.67 -4.89 9.39
N GLU A 234 4.49 -3.66 9.88
CA GLU A 234 3.81 -3.36 11.13
C GLU A 234 2.29 -3.62 11.02
N THR A 235 1.70 -3.34 9.85
CA THR A 235 0.32 -3.76 9.51
C THR A 235 0.19 -5.25 9.16
N SER A 236 1.27 -5.95 8.77
CA SER A 236 1.24 -7.40 8.51
C SER A 236 1.61 -8.26 9.71
N GLN A 237 2.46 -7.78 10.64
CA GLN A 237 2.78 -8.45 11.90
C GLN A 237 1.68 -8.27 12.95
N SER A 238 0.77 -7.31 12.77
CA SER A 238 -0.50 -7.22 13.51
C SER A 238 -1.69 -7.82 12.77
N LYS A 239 -1.48 -8.53 11.65
CA LYS A 239 -2.55 -9.23 10.95
C LYS A 239 -2.85 -10.54 11.66
N THR A 240 -3.40 -10.43 12.85
CA THR A 240 -4.18 -11.53 13.43
C THR A 240 -5.29 -11.81 12.42
N GLU A 241 -5.35 -13.03 11.90
CA GLU A 241 -6.38 -13.41 10.95
C GLU A 241 -7.72 -13.36 11.71
N TRP A 242 -8.69 -12.63 11.17
CA TRP A 242 -10.00 -12.42 11.82
C TRP A 242 -11.04 -13.24 11.06
N THR A 243 -11.83 -14.01 11.79
CA THR A 243 -12.87 -14.88 11.27
C THR A 243 -14.23 -14.34 11.70
N LYS A 244 -15.14 -14.17 10.73
CA LYS A 244 -16.54 -13.88 11.01
C LYS A 244 -17.18 -15.10 11.68
N ILE A 245 -17.86 -14.88 12.80
CA ILE A 245 -18.50 -15.95 13.58
C ILE A 245 -20.02 -15.82 13.67
N TYR A 246 -20.56 -14.61 13.53
CA TYR A 246 -21.98 -14.35 13.72
C TYR A 246 -22.43 -13.12 12.91
N ASN A 247 -23.71 -13.08 12.54
CA ASN A 247 -24.36 -11.95 11.88
C ASN A 247 -25.61 -11.64 12.72
N ALA A 248 -25.56 -10.51 13.43
CA ALA A 248 -26.64 -10.05 14.30
C ALA A 248 -27.60 -9.13 13.53
N GLN A 249 -28.87 -9.12 13.92
CA GLN A 249 -29.91 -8.41 13.17
C GLN A 249 -29.87 -6.90 13.45
N ASN A 250 -29.38 -6.48 14.62
CA ASN A 250 -29.30 -5.09 15.02
C ASN A 250 -28.01 -4.76 15.80
N ILE A 251 -27.71 -3.46 15.91
CA ILE A 251 -26.50 -2.96 16.57
C ILE A 251 -26.49 -3.30 18.07
N VAL A 252 -27.65 -3.32 18.73
CA VAL A 252 -27.76 -3.54 20.19
C VAL A 252 -27.37 -4.97 20.57
N GLU A 253 -27.92 -5.95 19.88
CA GLU A 253 -27.57 -7.38 19.98
C GLU A 253 -26.08 -7.58 19.69
N THR A 254 -25.57 -6.87 18.69
CA THR A 254 -24.15 -6.93 18.31
C THR A 254 -23.23 -6.44 19.41
N GLU A 255 -23.52 -5.27 19.99
CA GLU A 255 -22.73 -4.70 21.08
C GLU A 255 -22.74 -5.61 22.31
N GLN A 256 -23.90 -6.17 22.67
CA GLN A 256 -24.02 -7.12 23.77
C GLN A 256 -23.17 -8.36 23.55
N LEU A 257 -23.25 -8.99 22.38
CA LEU A 257 -22.47 -10.18 22.05
C LEU A 257 -20.96 -9.90 22.02
N VAL A 258 -20.54 -8.76 21.47
CA VAL A 258 -19.12 -8.35 21.45
C VAL A 258 -18.60 -8.11 22.87
N GLU A 259 -19.39 -7.47 23.74
CA GLU A 259 -19.00 -7.19 25.12
C GLU A 259 -18.86 -8.50 25.92
N MET A 260 -19.78 -9.45 25.76
CA MET A 260 -19.72 -10.76 26.41
C MET A 260 -18.52 -11.60 25.95
N LEU A 261 -18.20 -11.55 24.66
CA LEU A 261 -17.00 -12.21 24.12
C LEU A 261 -15.73 -11.63 24.76
N LYS A 262 -15.65 -10.30 24.88
CA LYS A 262 -14.52 -9.62 25.53
C LYS A 262 -14.42 -9.97 27.01
N GLN A 263 -15.54 -10.05 27.73
CA GLN A 263 -15.57 -10.48 29.14
C GLN A 263 -15.08 -11.93 29.32
N SER A 264 -15.31 -12.77 28.32
CA SER A 264 -14.80 -14.15 28.27
C SER A 264 -13.33 -14.25 27.80
N GLY A 265 -12.65 -13.12 27.63
CA GLY A 265 -11.25 -13.05 27.20
C GLY A 265 -11.04 -13.26 25.70
N ILE A 266 -12.10 -13.22 24.89
CA ILE A 266 -12.03 -13.34 23.43
C ILE A 266 -12.06 -11.95 22.81
N GLU A 267 -11.00 -11.61 22.07
CA GLU A 267 -10.99 -10.36 21.31
C GLU A 267 -11.99 -10.44 20.15
N ALA A 268 -12.97 -9.52 20.17
CA ALA A 268 -14.04 -9.43 19.19
C ALA A 268 -14.28 -7.98 18.75
N PHE A 269 -14.67 -7.79 17.49
CA PHE A 269 -15.16 -6.50 16.98
C PHE A 269 -16.33 -6.73 16.00
N SER A 270 -17.11 -5.67 15.77
CA SER A 270 -18.25 -5.68 14.85
C SER A 270 -18.03 -4.78 13.64
N GLN A 271 -18.65 -5.12 12.50
CA GLN A 271 -18.58 -4.36 11.27
C GLN A 271 -19.90 -4.48 10.48
N GLU A 272 -20.41 -3.37 9.93
CA GLU A 272 -21.64 -3.40 9.13
C GLU A 272 -21.49 -4.23 7.85
N ALA A 273 -22.49 -5.06 7.54
CA ALA A 273 -22.51 -5.88 6.33
C ALA A 273 -22.45 -4.98 5.08
N GLY A 274 -21.40 -5.12 4.28
CA GLY A 274 -21.17 -4.32 3.05
C GLY A 274 -20.00 -3.32 3.11
N ALA A 275 -19.34 -3.15 4.25
CA ALA A 275 -18.12 -2.36 4.34
C ALA A 275 -16.92 -3.13 3.76
N ASN A 276 -16.58 -2.85 2.49
CA ASN A 276 -15.37 -3.24 1.75
C ASN A 276 -14.23 -3.89 2.57
N VAL A 277 -14.18 -5.23 2.64
CA VAL A 277 -12.94 -5.96 2.97
C VAL A 277 -12.90 -7.26 2.17
N ALA A 278 -11.87 -7.40 1.33
CA ALA A 278 -11.49 -8.67 0.73
C ALA A 278 -10.88 -9.59 1.80
N MET A 279 -11.71 -10.38 2.49
CA MET A 279 -11.30 -11.51 3.32
C MET A 279 -12.02 -12.76 2.79
N HIS A 280 -11.34 -13.91 2.82
CA HIS A 280 -11.79 -15.14 2.17
C HIS A 280 -13.19 -15.53 2.63
N GLY A 281 -14.16 -15.46 1.72
CA GLY A 281 -15.56 -15.76 2.00
C GLY A 281 -15.76 -17.25 2.24
N ALA A 282 -16.27 -17.60 3.42
CA ALA A 282 -17.07 -18.81 3.59
C ALA A 282 -18.51 -18.52 3.10
N PRO A 283 -19.17 -19.43 2.37
CA PRO A 283 -20.51 -19.20 1.85
C PRO A 283 -21.55 -19.12 2.99
N GLY A 284 -22.37 -18.05 3.01
CA GLY A 284 -23.45 -17.86 4.01
C GLY A 284 -23.75 -16.43 4.47
N PHE A 285 -23.32 -15.39 3.74
CA PHE A 285 -23.44 -14.00 4.19
C PHE A 285 -24.87 -13.42 4.00
N GLY A 286 -25.46 -12.91 5.09
CA GLY A 286 -26.67 -12.07 5.06
C GLY A 286 -26.39 -10.67 4.50
N ILE A 287 -27.33 -10.11 3.75
CA ILE A 287 -27.23 -8.80 3.07
C ILE A 287 -27.60 -7.64 4.04
N TYR A 288 -28.13 -7.98 5.22
CA TYR A 288 -28.58 -7.04 6.25
C TYR A 288 -28.03 -7.51 7.61
N GLY A 289 -27.64 -6.58 8.48
CA GLY A 289 -27.13 -6.87 9.83
C GLY A 289 -25.69 -6.39 10.08
N VAL A 290 -25.16 -6.72 11.25
CA VAL A 290 -23.78 -6.39 11.67
C VAL A 290 -23.00 -7.68 11.91
N ASP A 291 -21.84 -7.79 11.28
CA ASP A 291 -20.98 -8.96 11.33
C ASP A 291 -20.05 -8.88 12.54
N ILE A 292 -19.94 -9.98 13.29
CA ILE A 292 -19.03 -10.12 14.44
C ILE A 292 -17.82 -10.94 14.01
N PHE A 293 -16.64 -10.40 14.26
CA PHE A 293 -15.35 -11.00 13.97
C PHE A 293 -14.56 -11.26 15.24
N VAL A 294 -13.85 -12.39 15.26
CA VAL A 294 -12.90 -12.76 16.32
C VAL A 294 -11.61 -13.28 15.71
N LYS A 295 -10.54 -13.35 16.49
CA LYS A 295 -9.29 -13.98 16.05
C LYS A 295 -9.54 -15.43 15.62
N THR A 296 -8.93 -15.86 14.52
CA THR A 296 -9.13 -17.20 13.95
C THR A 296 -8.87 -18.33 14.96
N ASP A 297 -7.92 -18.13 15.88
CA ASP A 297 -7.60 -19.08 16.94
C ASP A 297 -8.73 -19.29 17.96
N ASP A 298 -9.56 -18.25 18.18
CA ASP A 298 -10.67 -18.27 19.14
C ASP A 298 -12.05 -18.46 18.48
N ALA A 299 -12.10 -18.54 17.14
CA ALA A 299 -13.34 -18.65 16.38
C ALA A 299 -14.23 -19.82 16.83
N LYS A 300 -13.65 -20.99 17.10
CA LYS A 300 -14.41 -22.17 17.54
C LYS A 300 -15.02 -21.98 18.94
N LYS A 301 -14.26 -21.38 19.87
CA LYS A 301 -14.72 -21.10 21.24
C LYS A 301 -15.83 -20.05 21.22
N ALA A 302 -15.65 -19.00 20.42
CA ALA A 302 -16.62 -17.93 20.30
C ALA A 302 -17.96 -18.41 19.73
N VAL A 303 -17.94 -19.25 18.68
CA VAL A 303 -19.16 -19.85 18.12
C VAL A 303 -19.89 -20.72 19.15
N GLN A 304 -19.16 -21.45 20.00
CA GLN A 304 -19.77 -22.28 21.04
C GLN A 304 -20.42 -21.42 22.13
N LEU A 305 -19.75 -20.35 22.58
CA LEU A 305 -20.29 -19.44 23.58
C LEU A 305 -21.58 -18.76 23.11
N ILE A 306 -21.62 -18.29 21.86
CA ILE A 306 -22.83 -17.67 21.28
C ILE A 306 -24.00 -18.68 21.24
N LYS A 307 -23.72 -19.96 20.93
CA LYS A 307 -24.75 -21.01 20.95
C LYS A 307 -25.28 -21.28 22.35
N GLU A 308 -24.42 -21.26 23.36
CA GLU A 308 -24.82 -21.44 24.77
C GLU A 308 -25.71 -20.28 25.24
N ILE A 309 -25.34 -19.04 24.89
CA ILE A 309 -26.12 -17.83 25.22
C ILE A 309 -27.51 -17.89 24.57
N ASN A 310 -27.59 -18.19 23.28
CA ASN A 310 -28.88 -18.27 22.58
C ASN A 310 -29.75 -19.44 23.08
N ASN A 311 -29.16 -20.49 23.63
CA ASN A 311 -29.93 -21.58 24.24
C ASN A 311 -30.48 -21.18 25.63
N GLN A 312 -29.74 -20.40 26.42
CA GLN A 312 -30.20 -19.91 27.72
C GLN A 312 -31.37 -18.91 27.59
N GLU A 313 -31.33 -18.01 26.60
CA GLU A 313 -32.45 -17.10 26.33
C GLU A 313 -33.74 -17.84 25.89
N ASN A 314 -33.61 -19.01 25.25
CA ASN A 314 -34.78 -19.81 24.85
C ASN A 314 -35.36 -20.67 25.99
N GLU A 315 -34.59 -20.97 27.03
CA GLU A 315 -35.06 -21.71 28.22
C GLU A 315 -35.76 -20.78 29.24
N GLU A 316 -35.44 -19.48 29.27
CA GLU A 316 -36.13 -18.50 30.14
C GLU A 316 -37.51 -18.05 29.61
N ILE A 317 -37.90 -18.48 28.41
CA ILE A 317 -39.17 -18.11 27.75
C ILE A 317 -40.26 -19.20 27.91
N PHE A 318 -39.98 -20.30 28.64
CA PHE A 318 -40.96 -21.38 28.93
C PHE A 318 -41.37 -21.48 30.40
#